data_AF-A0A1G8F7J7-F1
#
_entry.id   AF-A0A1G8F7J7-F1
#
_cell.length_a   1.000
_cell.length_b   1.000
_cell.length_c   1.000
_cell.angle_alpha   90.00
_cell.angle_beta   90.00
_cell.angle_gamma   90.00
#
_symmetry.space_group_name_H-M   'P 1'
#
loop_
_entity.id
_entity.type
_entity.pdbx_description
1 polymer ?
#
loop_
_entity_poly.entity_id
_entity_poly.type
_entity_poly.pdbx_seq_one_letter_code
_entity_poly.pdbx_strand_id
1 'polypeptide(L)'
;MVGAIETNKSAVTLSQTTPIARLVTEYEIVVVPADSPFKSVADLVAAWKHDPSKVSIAGGSAGGTDHILAGLMAKAAGIDPKKVTYIPHSGGAEAATAVLAGKVSAAISGVGEFTSHIESGKVRALAVSSDQQLPGVNAPTLKEGGLDVVLQNWRGFVAPSNLSDADKAKLTDLVTKMHGSQSWKDAIAKKGWADSFATGKEFEDFMVAEQTRVKGIIADMGLGS
;
A
#
# COMPACT_ATOMS: atom_id res chain seq x y z
N MET A 1 7.89 0.61 2.18
CA MET A 1 9.36 0.43 2.31
C MET A 1 10.10 0.96 1.10
N VAL A 2 9.84 0.47 -0.12
CA VAL A 2 10.53 0.92 -1.35
C VAL A 2 10.47 2.44 -1.53
N GLY A 3 9.27 3.03 -1.47
CA GLY A 3 9.14 4.48 -1.64
C GLY A 3 9.80 5.28 -0.51
N ALA A 4 9.73 4.78 0.73
CA ALA A 4 10.41 5.41 1.86
C ALA A 4 11.94 5.37 1.73
N ILE A 5 12.51 4.31 1.13
CA ILE A 5 13.95 4.23 0.83
C ILE A 5 14.33 5.33 -0.16
N GLU A 6 13.54 5.49 -1.23
CA GLU A 6 13.75 6.52 -2.25
C GLU A 6 13.57 7.93 -1.68
N THR A 7 12.49 8.20 -0.94
CA THR A 7 12.20 9.50 -0.34
C THR A 7 13.25 9.91 0.69
N ASN A 8 13.71 8.97 1.53
CA ASN A 8 14.66 9.28 2.61
C ASN A 8 16.14 9.21 2.18
N LYS A 9 16.45 8.89 0.92
CA LYS A 9 17.83 8.71 0.43
C LYS A 9 18.63 7.76 1.31
N SER A 10 18.02 6.62 1.65
CA SER A 10 18.66 5.66 2.56
C SER A 10 20.01 5.22 1.99
N ALA A 11 21.04 5.16 2.84
CA ALA A 11 22.39 4.74 2.44
C ALA A 11 22.45 3.29 1.95
N VAL A 12 21.41 2.50 2.27
CA VAL A 12 21.21 1.14 1.79
C VAL A 12 19.90 1.10 1.00
N THR A 13 19.97 0.69 -0.26
CA THR A 13 18.82 0.42 -1.11
C THR A 13 18.57 -1.08 -1.22
N LEU A 14 17.38 -1.46 -1.72
CA LEU A 14 17.07 -2.87 -1.96
C LEU A 14 18.01 -3.53 -2.99
N SER A 15 18.55 -2.77 -3.94
CA SER A 15 19.59 -3.25 -4.86
C SER A 15 20.92 -3.61 -4.18
N GLN A 16 21.13 -3.18 -2.94
CA GLN A 16 22.29 -3.53 -2.11
C GLN A 16 21.98 -4.64 -1.10
N THR A 17 20.95 -5.43 -1.37
CA THR A 17 20.54 -6.57 -0.53
C THR A 17 20.44 -7.85 -1.36
N THR A 18 20.51 -8.99 -0.70
CA THR A 18 20.25 -10.31 -1.29
C THR A 18 18.77 -10.68 -1.07
N PRO A 19 17.96 -10.82 -2.13
CA PRO A 19 16.57 -11.25 -2.00
C PRO A 19 16.49 -12.69 -1.46
N ILE A 20 15.64 -12.92 -0.45
CA ILE A 20 15.39 -14.25 0.12
C ILE A 20 14.02 -14.76 -0.32
N ALA A 21 12.95 -14.06 0.05
CA ALA A 21 11.60 -14.44 -0.37
C ALA A 21 10.61 -13.26 -0.31
N ARG A 22 9.69 -13.21 -1.27
CA ARG A 22 8.38 -12.54 -1.08
C ARG A 22 7.48 -13.48 -0.29
N LEU A 23 6.61 -12.94 0.54
CA LEU A 23 5.74 -13.71 1.42
C LEU A 23 4.27 -13.50 1.12
N VAL A 24 3.82 -12.25 1.22
CA VAL A 24 2.41 -11.90 1.13
C VAL A 24 2.24 -10.60 0.39
N THR A 25 1.04 -10.42 -0.14
CA THR A 25 0.55 -9.13 -0.59
C THR A 25 -0.72 -8.76 0.15
N GLU A 26 -0.95 -7.47 0.27
CA GLU A 26 -2.18 -6.88 0.78
C GLU A 26 -2.54 -5.72 -0.13
N TYR A 27 -3.84 -5.47 -0.31
CA TYR A 27 -4.32 -4.31 -1.02
C TYR A 27 -4.69 -3.20 -0.04
N GLU A 28 -4.61 -1.97 -0.52
CA GLU A 28 -5.01 -0.79 0.22
C GLU A 28 -6.50 -0.53 0.00
N ILE A 29 -7.13 0.15 0.96
CA ILE A 29 -8.52 0.59 0.89
C ILE A 29 -8.60 2.10 1.13
N VAL A 30 -9.43 2.77 0.33
CA VAL A 30 -9.75 4.19 0.50
C VAL A 30 -11.05 4.29 1.29
N VAL A 31 -10.99 4.95 2.44
CA VAL A 31 -12.17 5.15 3.30
C VAL A 31 -12.43 6.62 3.61
N VAL A 32 -13.66 6.91 3.97
CA VAL A 32 -14.11 8.22 4.46
C VAL A 32 -14.99 8.03 5.70
N PRO A 33 -15.24 9.08 6.52
CA PRO A 33 -16.22 9.00 7.59
C PRO A 33 -17.60 8.55 7.06
N ALA A 34 -18.38 7.84 7.87
CA ALA A 34 -19.68 7.32 7.44
C ALA A 34 -20.66 8.43 6.99
N ASP A 35 -20.58 9.59 7.63
CA ASP A 35 -21.35 10.82 7.37
C ASP A 35 -20.71 11.73 6.31
N SER A 36 -19.60 11.30 5.69
CA SER A 36 -18.93 12.05 4.64
C SER A 36 -19.86 12.36 3.45
N PRO A 37 -19.73 13.53 2.82
CA PRO A 37 -20.42 13.82 1.56
C PRO A 37 -19.95 12.90 0.42
N PHE A 38 -18.77 12.28 0.53
CA PHE A 38 -18.24 11.38 -0.49
C PHE A 38 -18.88 10.00 -0.36
N LYS A 39 -19.70 9.61 -1.33
CA LYS A 39 -20.36 8.31 -1.36
C LYS A 39 -19.68 7.33 -2.31
N SER A 40 -18.79 7.85 -3.17
CA SER A 40 -18.06 7.12 -4.20
C SER A 40 -16.67 7.73 -4.43
N VAL A 41 -15.79 7.00 -5.13
CA VAL A 41 -14.53 7.54 -5.64
C VAL A 41 -14.76 8.75 -6.55
N ALA A 42 -15.83 8.74 -7.35
CA ALA A 42 -16.17 9.84 -8.23
C ALA A 42 -16.48 11.14 -7.46
N ASP A 43 -17.20 11.05 -6.33
CA ASP A 43 -17.48 12.22 -5.48
C ASP A 43 -16.18 12.80 -4.90
N LEU A 44 -15.31 11.92 -4.39
CA LEU A 44 -14.00 12.32 -3.86
C LEU A 44 -13.16 12.99 -4.95
N VAL A 45 -13.05 12.38 -6.13
CA VAL A 45 -12.27 12.91 -7.25
C VAL A 45 -12.84 14.23 -7.76
N ALA A 46 -14.18 14.39 -7.81
CA ALA A 46 -14.81 15.64 -8.22
C ALA A 46 -14.45 16.79 -7.28
N ALA A 47 -14.56 16.56 -5.96
CA ALA A 47 -14.14 17.55 -4.96
C ALA A 47 -12.62 17.81 -5.03
N TRP A 48 -11.84 16.75 -5.25
CA TRP A 48 -10.38 16.85 -5.31
C TRP A 48 -9.88 17.63 -6.53
N LYS A 49 -10.53 17.48 -7.68
CA LYS A 49 -10.27 18.27 -8.89
C LYS A 49 -10.65 19.73 -8.72
N HIS A 50 -11.73 20.00 -8.01
CA HIS A 50 -12.20 21.36 -7.76
C HIS A 50 -11.19 22.15 -6.93
N ASP A 51 -10.69 21.57 -5.83
CA ASP A 51 -9.64 22.17 -5.01
C ASP A 51 -8.76 21.08 -4.36
N PRO A 52 -7.57 20.82 -4.91
CA PRO A 52 -6.63 19.85 -4.37
C PRO A 52 -6.24 20.07 -2.90
N SER A 53 -6.29 21.32 -2.43
CA SER A 53 -5.92 21.68 -1.06
C SER A 53 -7.00 21.36 -0.02
N LYS A 54 -8.24 21.11 -0.47
CA LYS A 54 -9.39 20.83 0.42
C LYS A 54 -9.58 19.36 0.72
N VAL A 55 -8.99 18.48 -0.09
CA VAL A 55 -9.02 17.04 0.13
C VAL A 55 -7.69 16.62 0.76
N SER A 56 -7.73 16.39 2.07
CA SER A 56 -6.61 15.83 2.83
C SER A 56 -6.76 14.33 2.99
N ILE A 57 -5.68 13.60 2.73
CA ILE A 57 -5.65 12.13 2.79
C ILE A 57 -4.66 11.71 3.88
N ALA A 58 -5.13 10.97 4.89
CA ALA A 58 -4.27 10.34 5.87
C ALA A 58 -3.83 8.94 5.41
N GLY A 59 -2.67 8.51 5.89
CA GLY A 59 -2.22 7.12 5.76
C GLY A 59 -0.95 6.91 6.58
N GLY A 60 -0.27 5.79 6.35
CA GLY A 60 1.03 5.50 6.92
C GLY A 60 2.13 6.52 6.54
N SER A 61 3.38 6.18 6.82
CA SER A 61 4.50 7.11 6.71
C SER A 61 4.64 7.72 5.32
N ALA A 62 5.22 8.93 5.25
CA ALA A 62 5.51 9.59 3.98
C ALA A 62 6.41 8.72 3.07
N GLY A 63 6.11 8.66 1.77
CA GLY A 63 6.77 7.74 0.83
C GLY A 63 6.35 6.27 0.98
N GLY A 64 5.45 5.96 1.94
CA GLY A 64 4.85 4.64 2.10
C GLY A 64 3.85 4.31 0.98
N THR A 65 3.36 3.06 1.00
CA THR A 65 2.42 2.54 -0.01
C THR A 65 1.13 3.35 -0.06
N ASP A 66 0.65 3.80 1.09
CA ASP A 66 -0.57 4.60 1.26
C ASP A 66 -0.41 5.98 0.58
N HIS A 67 0.76 6.62 0.75
CA HIS A 67 1.09 7.88 0.07
C HIS A 67 1.26 7.66 -1.44
N ILE A 68 1.93 6.58 -1.85
CA ILE A 68 2.05 6.19 -3.25
C ILE A 68 0.67 6.03 -3.89
N LEU A 69 -0.28 5.39 -3.19
CA LEU A 69 -1.64 5.22 -3.71
C LEU A 69 -2.34 6.56 -3.90
N ALA A 70 -2.24 7.47 -2.92
CA ALA A 70 -2.80 8.82 -3.05
C ALA A 70 -2.22 9.55 -4.27
N GLY A 71 -0.90 9.46 -4.49
CA GLY A 71 -0.24 10.03 -5.67
C GLY A 71 -0.71 9.40 -6.99
N LEU A 72 -0.86 8.08 -7.04
CA LEU A 72 -1.38 7.37 -8.21
C LEU A 72 -2.83 7.74 -8.52
N MET A 73 -3.68 7.84 -7.49
CA MET A 73 -5.07 8.27 -7.64
C MET A 73 -5.15 9.70 -8.18
N ALA A 74 -4.32 10.62 -7.64
CA ALA A 74 -4.24 11.99 -8.14
C ALA A 74 -3.83 12.02 -9.61
N LYS A 75 -2.76 11.30 -9.98
CA LYS A 75 -2.28 11.20 -11.36
C LYS A 75 -3.37 10.66 -12.31
N ALA A 76 -4.04 9.57 -11.94
CA ALA A 76 -5.11 8.96 -12.72
C ALA A 76 -6.33 9.89 -12.84
N ALA A 77 -6.58 10.71 -11.82
CA ALA A 77 -7.59 11.75 -11.87
C ALA A 77 -7.17 12.97 -12.73
N GLY A 78 -5.92 13.08 -13.18
CA GLY A 78 -5.41 14.28 -13.86
C GLY A 78 -5.12 15.44 -12.90
N ILE A 79 -4.93 15.15 -11.62
CA ILE A 79 -4.46 16.08 -10.59
C ILE A 79 -2.94 15.92 -10.51
N ASP A 80 -2.22 17.04 -10.42
CA ASP A 80 -0.77 17.03 -10.18
C ASP A 80 -0.47 16.31 -8.86
N PRO A 81 0.25 15.16 -8.86
CA PRO A 81 0.55 14.40 -7.64
C PRO A 81 1.32 15.20 -6.58
N LYS A 82 2.01 16.28 -6.97
CA LYS A 82 2.71 17.18 -6.04
C LYS A 82 1.76 18.05 -5.22
N LYS A 83 0.49 18.16 -5.64
CA LYS A 83 -0.55 18.94 -4.96
C LYS A 83 -1.39 18.11 -3.99
N VAL A 84 -1.08 16.82 -3.84
CA VAL A 84 -1.74 15.95 -2.88
C VAL A 84 -1.46 16.43 -1.46
N THR A 85 -2.52 16.77 -0.73
CA THR A 85 -2.42 17.09 0.70
C THR A 85 -2.39 15.79 1.50
N TYR A 86 -1.21 15.17 1.61
CA TYR A 86 -1.02 13.93 2.36
C TYR A 86 -0.62 14.19 3.82
N ILE A 87 -1.31 13.56 4.76
CA ILE A 87 -1.07 13.67 6.20
C ILE A 87 -0.47 12.34 6.70
N PRO A 88 0.87 12.26 6.88
CA PRO A 88 1.53 11.01 7.27
C PRO A 88 1.30 10.70 8.75
N HIS A 89 1.09 9.41 9.04
CA HIS A 89 1.01 8.85 10.39
C HIS A 89 2.01 7.71 10.60
N SER A 90 2.15 7.23 11.83
CA SER A 90 3.01 6.08 12.13
C SER A 90 2.45 4.75 11.63
N GLY A 91 1.16 4.68 11.29
CA GLY A 91 0.52 3.50 10.70
C GLY A 91 -0.99 3.67 10.48
N GLY A 92 -1.63 2.61 9.95
CA GLY A 92 -3.05 2.60 9.60
C GLY A 92 -4.00 2.92 10.76
N ALA A 93 -3.71 2.43 11.98
CA ALA A 93 -4.52 2.72 13.16
C ALA A 93 -4.60 4.22 13.51
N GLU A 94 -3.50 4.96 13.37
CA GLU A 94 -3.50 6.42 13.58
C GLU A 94 -4.22 7.15 12.45
N ALA A 95 -4.04 6.72 11.20
CA ALA A 95 -4.77 7.26 10.06
C ALA A 95 -6.29 7.02 10.20
N ALA A 96 -6.69 5.85 10.70
CA ALA A 96 -8.07 5.51 11.01
C ALA A 96 -8.64 6.43 12.10
N THR A 97 -7.86 6.71 13.13
CA THR A 97 -8.26 7.67 14.17
C THR A 97 -8.43 9.09 13.60
N ALA A 98 -7.53 9.53 12.71
CA ALA A 98 -7.59 10.86 12.10
C ALA A 98 -8.85 11.05 11.23
N VAL A 99 -9.19 10.04 10.40
CA VAL A 99 -10.40 10.11 9.57
C VAL A 99 -11.66 10.02 10.41
N LEU A 100 -11.72 9.14 11.40
CA LEU A 100 -12.87 9.03 12.32
C LEU A 100 -13.12 10.31 13.12
N ALA A 101 -12.07 11.08 13.43
CA ALA A 101 -12.18 12.37 14.09
C ALA A 101 -12.56 13.53 13.14
N GLY A 102 -12.77 13.25 11.84
CA GLY A 102 -13.07 14.27 10.82
C GLY A 102 -11.91 15.25 10.56
N LYS A 103 -10.68 14.90 10.96
CA LYS A 103 -9.50 15.75 10.76
C LYS A 103 -8.97 15.72 9.33
N VAL A 104 -9.31 14.67 8.60
CA VAL A 104 -8.96 14.47 7.19
C VAL A 104 -10.18 14.08 6.37
N SER A 105 -10.13 14.33 5.07
CA SER A 105 -11.23 14.04 4.13
C SER A 105 -11.38 12.54 3.86
N ALA A 106 -10.25 11.84 3.75
CA ALA A 106 -10.18 10.40 3.51
C ALA A 106 -8.95 9.80 4.20
N ALA A 107 -8.93 8.48 4.35
CA ALA A 107 -7.74 7.74 4.73
C ALA A 107 -7.48 6.55 3.79
N ILE A 108 -6.21 6.20 3.67
CA ILE A 108 -5.70 5.05 2.94
C ILE A 108 -4.85 4.21 3.88
N SER A 109 -5.08 2.90 3.90
CA SER A 109 -4.19 1.91 4.50
C SER A 109 -4.61 0.50 4.07
N GLY A 110 -3.90 -0.52 4.58
CA GLY A 110 -4.24 -1.92 4.31
C GLY A 110 -5.68 -2.25 4.71
N VAL A 111 -6.35 -3.10 3.94
CA VAL A 111 -7.75 -3.49 4.18
C VAL A 111 -8.00 -3.90 5.63
N GLY A 112 -7.08 -4.67 6.23
CA GLY A 112 -7.22 -5.17 7.59
C GLY A 112 -7.26 -4.08 8.67
N GLU A 113 -6.72 -2.88 8.39
CA GLU A 113 -6.71 -1.75 9.32
C GLU A 113 -8.10 -1.10 9.47
N PHE A 114 -8.97 -1.25 8.45
CA PHE A 114 -10.28 -0.62 8.41
C PHE A 114 -11.46 -1.58 8.58
N THR A 115 -11.25 -2.90 8.50
CA THR A 115 -12.32 -3.90 8.54
C THR A 115 -13.31 -3.68 9.68
N SER A 116 -12.84 -3.57 10.92
CA SER A 116 -13.72 -3.39 12.09
C SER A 116 -14.48 -2.05 12.09
N HIS A 117 -13.90 -1.01 11.49
CA HIS A 117 -14.53 0.31 11.38
C HIS A 117 -15.62 0.33 10.29
N ILE A 118 -15.42 -0.43 9.21
CA ILE A 118 -16.40 -0.63 8.15
C ILE A 118 -17.57 -1.46 8.68
N GLU A 119 -17.28 -2.58 9.36
CA GLU A 119 -18.30 -3.46 9.95
C GLU A 119 -19.16 -2.75 11.01
N SER A 120 -18.55 -1.88 11.81
CA SER A 120 -19.28 -1.06 12.79
C SER A 120 -19.96 0.18 12.19
N GLY A 121 -19.86 0.40 10.87
CA GLY A 121 -20.49 1.50 10.16
C GLY A 121 -19.92 2.88 10.50
N LYS A 122 -18.71 2.95 11.05
CA LYS A 122 -18.05 4.22 11.43
C LYS A 122 -17.34 4.88 10.26
N VAL A 123 -16.89 4.09 9.30
CA VAL A 123 -16.32 4.57 8.02
C VAL A 123 -17.01 3.89 6.85
N ARG A 124 -16.98 4.55 5.70
CA ARG A 124 -17.41 4.03 4.41
C ARG A 124 -16.18 3.71 3.57
N ALA A 125 -16.10 2.49 3.05
CA ALA A 125 -15.13 2.16 2.01
C ALA A 125 -15.60 2.72 0.66
N LEU A 126 -14.73 3.50 0.00
CA LEU A 126 -14.98 4.03 -1.34
C LEU A 126 -14.46 3.10 -2.43
N ALA A 127 -13.27 2.55 -2.27
CA ALA A 127 -12.69 1.59 -3.19
C ALA A 127 -11.49 0.83 -2.58
N VAL A 128 -11.17 -0.31 -3.18
CA VAL A 128 -9.94 -1.07 -2.95
C VAL A 128 -8.96 -0.90 -4.13
N SER A 129 -7.66 -0.98 -3.84
CA SER A 129 -6.59 -0.84 -4.85
C SER A 129 -6.32 -2.11 -5.67
N SER A 130 -7.16 -3.14 -5.51
CA SER A 130 -7.06 -4.39 -6.24
C SER A 130 -7.59 -4.29 -7.66
N ASP A 131 -7.11 -5.19 -8.52
CA ASP A 131 -7.59 -5.26 -9.91
C ASP A 131 -9.04 -5.80 -9.99
N GLN A 132 -9.40 -6.67 -9.04
CA GLN A 132 -10.71 -7.28 -8.89
C GLN A 132 -11.23 -7.05 -7.47
N GLN A 133 -12.56 -7.09 -7.28
CA GLN A 133 -13.16 -6.96 -5.94
C GLN A 133 -12.62 -8.02 -4.98
N LEU A 134 -12.42 -7.62 -3.72
CA LEU A 134 -11.88 -8.52 -2.69
C LEU A 134 -13.01 -9.27 -1.99
N PRO A 135 -12.89 -10.60 -1.82
CA PRO A 135 -13.84 -11.36 -1.02
C PRO A 135 -14.02 -10.77 0.38
N GLY A 136 -15.26 -10.56 0.80
CA GLY A 136 -15.59 -10.02 2.13
C GLY A 136 -15.44 -8.50 2.27
N VAL A 137 -14.98 -7.78 1.24
CA VAL A 137 -14.93 -6.31 1.25
C VAL A 137 -16.04 -5.76 0.36
N ASN A 138 -17.01 -5.07 0.96
CA ASN A 138 -18.10 -4.42 0.22
C ASN A 138 -17.67 -3.05 -0.32
N ALA A 139 -16.79 -3.05 -1.31
CA ALA A 139 -16.33 -1.85 -2.01
C ALA A 139 -15.94 -2.20 -3.46
N PRO A 140 -16.16 -1.29 -4.42
CA PRO A 140 -15.66 -1.47 -5.78
C PRO A 140 -14.12 -1.38 -5.82
N THR A 141 -13.52 -1.74 -6.93
CA THR A 141 -12.11 -1.42 -7.20
C THR A 141 -11.95 0.05 -7.60
N LEU A 142 -10.73 0.58 -7.51
CA LEU A 142 -10.42 1.90 -8.09
C LEU A 142 -10.71 1.94 -9.60
N LYS A 143 -10.46 0.83 -10.32
CA LYS A 143 -10.75 0.69 -11.75
C LYS A 143 -12.24 0.80 -12.05
N GLU A 144 -13.07 0.08 -11.29
CA GLU A 144 -14.54 0.19 -11.35
C GLU A 144 -15.01 1.61 -10.99
N GLY A 145 -14.30 2.30 -10.09
CA GLY A 145 -14.50 3.69 -9.72
C GLY A 145 -14.00 4.72 -10.75
N GLY A 146 -13.46 4.28 -11.89
CA GLY A 146 -13.00 5.15 -12.99
C GLY A 146 -11.55 5.63 -12.88
N LEU A 147 -10.75 5.08 -11.97
CA LEU A 147 -9.32 5.33 -11.86
C LEU A 147 -8.54 4.06 -12.24
N ASP A 148 -7.80 4.09 -13.34
CA ASP A 148 -6.95 2.95 -13.75
C ASP A 148 -5.70 2.82 -12.86
N VAL A 149 -5.92 2.36 -11.63
CA VAL A 149 -4.93 2.27 -10.57
C VAL A 149 -5.05 0.91 -9.89
N VAL A 150 -3.94 0.18 -9.89
CA VAL A 150 -3.75 -1.04 -9.10
C VAL A 150 -2.48 -0.88 -8.29
N LEU A 151 -2.55 -1.18 -7.00
CA LEU A 151 -1.38 -1.15 -6.11
C LEU A 151 -1.47 -2.26 -5.08
N GLN A 152 -0.44 -3.10 -5.04
CA GLN A 152 -0.24 -4.12 -4.01
C GLN A 152 0.83 -3.67 -3.03
N ASN A 153 0.62 -3.95 -1.76
CA ASN A 153 1.58 -3.82 -0.68
C ASN A 153 2.17 -5.19 -0.35
N TRP A 154 3.37 -5.46 -0.84
CA TRP A 154 4.05 -6.74 -0.64
C TRP A 154 4.95 -6.70 0.59
N ARG A 155 5.16 -7.86 1.22
CA ARG A 155 6.15 -8.06 2.28
C ARG A 155 7.10 -9.20 1.91
N GLY A 156 8.37 -9.06 2.26
CA GLY A 156 9.40 -10.05 1.97
C GLY A 156 10.63 -9.88 2.84
N PHE A 157 11.50 -10.88 2.78
CA PHE A 157 12.81 -10.89 3.44
C PHE A 157 13.93 -10.63 2.45
N VAL A 158 14.86 -9.78 2.87
CA VAL A 158 16.14 -9.54 2.21
C VAL A 158 17.26 -9.68 3.24
N ALA A 159 18.47 -9.97 2.77
CA ALA A 159 19.65 -10.15 3.59
C ALA A 159 20.80 -9.22 3.12
N PRO A 160 21.90 -9.08 3.88
CA PRO A 160 23.06 -8.30 3.45
C PRO A 160 23.61 -8.75 2.09
N SER A 161 24.10 -7.83 1.27
CA SER A 161 24.61 -8.10 -0.08
C SER A 161 25.81 -9.06 -0.15
N ASN A 162 26.55 -9.22 0.94
CA ASN A 162 27.72 -10.10 1.04
C ASN A 162 27.38 -11.49 1.59
N LEU A 163 26.10 -11.89 1.58
CA LEU A 163 25.68 -13.21 2.04
C LEU A 163 26.27 -14.32 1.16
N SER A 164 26.83 -15.36 1.78
CA SER A 164 27.32 -16.53 1.05
C SER A 164 26.18 -17.32 0.39
N ASP A 165 26.45 -18.01 -0.72
CA ASP A 165 25.43 -18.86 -1.36
C ASP A 165 24.88 -19.93 -0.41
N ALA A 166 25.75 -20.48 0.45
CA ALA A 166 25.35 -21.46 1.45
C ALA A 166 24.37 -20.88 2.47
N ASP A 167 24.59 -19.64 2.92
CA ASP A 167 23.69 -19.00 3.88
C ASP A 167 22.42 -18.47 3.20
N LYS A 168 22.49 -18.02 1.94
CA LYS A 168 21.31 -17.71 1.12
C LYS A 168 20.41 -18.94 1.00
N ALA A 169 20.98 -20.10 0.71
CA ALA A 169 20.25 -21.36 0.63
C ALA A 169 19.60 -21.74 1.98
N LYS A 170 20.33 -21.62 3.10
CA LYS A 170 19.78 -21.88 4.45
C LYS A 170 18.61 -20.95 4.79
N LEU A 171 18.74 -19.65 4.54
CA LEU A 171 17.66 -18.70 4.81
C LEU A 171 16.45 -18.94 3.92
N THR A 172 16.67 -19.26 2.65
CA THR A 172 15.58 -19.59 1.71
C THR A 172 14.84 -20.85 2.16
N ASP A 173 15.56 -21.91 2.56
CA ASP A 173 14.97 -23.14 3.10
C ASP A 173 14.19 -22.87 4.40
N LEU A 174 14.75 -22.09 5.31
CA LEU A 174 14.08 -21.71 6.57
C LEU A 174 12.75 -20.99 6.31
N VAL A 175 12.77 -19.98 5.42
CA VAL A 175 11.58 -19.19 5.09
C VAL A 175 10.55 -20.04 4.33
N THR A 176 11.00 -20.98 3.50
CA THR A 176 10.12 -21.96 2.81
C THR A 176 9.44 -22.89 3.81
N LYS A 177 10.17 -23.41 4.80
CA LYS A 177 9.61 -24.23 5.88
C LYS A 177 8.60 -23.46 6.73
N MET A 178 8.91 -22.20 7.05
CA MET A 178 7.97 -21.32 7.75
C MET A 178 6.69 -21.13 6.92
N HIS A 179 6.80 -20.83 5.62
CA HIS A 179 5.65 -20.66 4.73
C HIS A 179 4.75 -21.91 4.70
N GLY A 180 5.35 -23.11 4.67
CA GLY A 180 4.63 -24.37 4.71
C GLY A 180 3.91 -24.69 6.03
N SER A 181 4.21 -23.98 7.12
CA SER A 181 3.68 -24.25 8.46
C SER A 181 2.20 -23.91 8.60
N GLN A 182 1.48 -24.64 9.46
CA GLN A 182 0.08 -24.33 9.77
C GLN A 182 -0.06 -22.94 10.42
N SER A 183 0.86 -22.59 11.32
CA SER A 183 0.88 -21.27 11.96
C SER A 183 0.95 -20.11 10.96
N TRP A 184 1.67 -20.29 9.85
CA TRP A 184 1.75 -19.28 8.80
C TRP A 184 0.45 -19.18 7.99
N LYS A 185 -0.13 -20.33 7.62
CA LYS A 185 -1.43 -20.39 6.94
C LYS A 185 -2.55 -19.74 7.78
N ASP A 186 -2.56 -20.01 9.08
CA ASP A 186 -3.50 -19.41 10.03
C ASP A 186 -3.30 -17.89 10.13
N ALA A 187 -2.04 -17.43 10.13
CA ALA A 187 -1.73 -16.00 10.15
C ALA A 187 -2.21 -15.29 8.89
N ILE A 188 -1.98 -15.88 7.70
CA ILE A 188 -2.48 -15.35 6.42
C ILE A 188 -4.01 -15.23 6.47
N ALA A 189 -4.71 -16.31 6.83
CA ALA A 189 -6.17 -16.33 6.89
C ALA A 189 -6.72 -15.29 7.88
N LYS A 190 -6.16 -15.24 9.09
CA LYS A 190 -6.59 -14.30 10.15
C LYS A 190 -6.37 -12.84 9.76
N LYS A 191 -5.33 -12.55 8.97
CA LYS A 191 -4.96 -11.18 8.57
C LYS A 191 -5.54 -10.77 7.21
N GLY A 192 -6.19 -11.69 6.49
CA GLY A 192 -6.73 -11.42 5.17
C GLY A 192 -5.65 -11.14 4.12
N TRP A 193 -4.43 -11.63 4.33
CA TRP A 193 -3.34 -11.47 3.37
C TRP A 193 -3.51 -12.43 2.19
N ALA A 194 -3.02 -12.03 1.02
CA ALA A 194 -2.88 -12.92 -0.12
C ALA A 194 -1.52 -13.59 -0.07
N ASP A 195 -1.50 -14.92 -0.26
CA ASP A 195 -0.25 -15.67 -0.40
C ASP A 195 0.43 -15.25 -1.71
N SER A 196 1.68 -14.78 -1.59
CA SER A 196 2.47 -14.29 -2.71
C SER A 196 3.90 -14.82 -2.64
N PHE A 197 4.04 -16.02 -2.09
CA PHE A 197 5.33 -16.65 -1.85
C PHE A 197 6.11 -16.85 -3.14
N ALA A 198 7.31 -16.28 -3.19
CA ALA A 198 8.23 -16.41 -4.31
C ALA A 198 9.67 -16.32 -3.78
N THR A 199 10.58 -17.09 -4.38
CA THR A 199 12.00 -17.11 -4.01
C THR A 199 12.87 -17.06 -5.27
N GLY A 200 14.18 -16.92 -5.10
CA GLY A 200 15.14 -16.96 -6.20
C GLY A 200 14.84 -15.93 -7.29
N LYS A 201 15.02 -16.34 -8.55
CA LYS A 201 14.93 -15.44 -9.70
C LYS A 201 13.58 -14.73 -9.83
N GLU A 202 12.48 -15.39 -9.47
CA GLU A 202 11.15 -14.76 -9.53
C GLU A 202 11.07 -13.54 -8.59
N PHE A 203 11.57 -13.68 -7.36
CA PHE A 203 11.56 -12.58 -6.40
C PHE A 203 12.59 -11.50 -6.74
N GLU A 204 13.75 -11.90 -7.26
CA GLU A 204 14.78 -10.97 -7.76
C GLU A 204 14.22 -10.08 -8.88
N ASP A 205 13.59 -10.67 -9.90
CA ASP A 205 13.00 -9.94 -11.03
C ASP A 205 11.86 -9.03 -10.56
N PHE A 206 11.01 -9.52 -9.66
CA PHE A 206 9.95 -8.72 -9.05
C PHE A 206 10.51 -7.49 -8.31
N MET A 207 11.57 -7.66 -7.51
CA MET A 207 12.19 -6.55 -6.78
C MET A 207 12.78 -5.49 -7.70
N VAL A 208 13.40 -5.88 -8.83
CA VAL A 208 13.95 -4.93 -9.81
C VAL A 208 12.84 -4.14 -10.48
N ALA A 209 11.78 -4.83 -10.93
CA ALA A 209 10.63 -4.19 -11.55
C ALA A 209 9.96 -3.21 -10.58
N GLU A 210 9.78 -3.60 -9.32
CA GLU A 210 9.11 -2.80 -8.32
C GLU A 210 9.92 -1.56 -7.90
N GLN A 211 11.24 -1.69 -7.76
CA GLN A 211 12.11 -0.54 -7.52
C GLN A 211 12.00 0.49 -8.65
N THR A 212 12.03 0.02 -9.90
CA THR A 212 11.89 0.89 -11.08
C THR A 212 10.54 1.60 -11.07
N ARG A 213 9.46 0.85 -10.85
CA ARG A 213 8.09 1.38 -10.81
C ARG A 213 7.92 2.42 -9.70
N VAL A 214 8.32 2.09 -8.48
CA VAL A 214 8.13 2.97 -7.31
C VAL A 214 9.01 4.22 -7.42
N LYS A 215 10.25 4.10 -7.89
CA LYS A 215 11.12 5.26 -8.13
C LYS A 215 10.48 6.27 -9.09
N GLY A 216 9.88 5.79 -10.19
CA GLY A 216 9.15 6.65 -11.12
C GLY A 216 7.98 7.36 -10.46
N ILE A 217 7.19 6.65 -9.64
CA ILE A 217 6.04 7.24 -8.94
C ILE A 217 6.49 8.30 -7.93
N ILE A 218 7.52 8.01 -7.13
CA ILE A 218 8.08 8.95 -6.14
C ILE A 218 8.62 10.22 -6.82
N ALA A 219 9.25 10.08 -7.99
CA ALA A 219 9.70 11.23 -8.78
C ALA A 219 8.54 12.08 -9.30
N ASP A 220 7.48 11.45 -9.83
CA ASP A 220 6.26 12.16 -10.29
C ASP A 220 5.59 12.94 -9.14
N MET A 221 5.59 12.36 -7.93
CA MET A 221 5.08 13.00 -6.72
C MET A 221 6.00 14.11 -6.17
N GLY A 222 7.20 14.30 -6.74
CA GLY A 222 8.18 15.26 -6.24
C GLY A 222 8.73 14.92 -4.86
N LEU A 223 8.61 13.65 -4.44
CA LEU A 223 9.10 13.13 -3.17
C LEU A 223 10.52 12.55 -3.28
N GLY A 224 11.05 12.43 -4.50
CA GLY A 224 12.44 12.09 -4.78
C GLY A 224 13.19 13.32 -5.30
N SER A 225 14.49 13.40 -5.02
CA SER A 225 15.40 14.42 -5.58
C SER A 225 16.29 13.84 -6.65
#